data_AF-A0A7V9BTJ2-F1
#
_entry.id   AF-A0A7V9BTJ2-F1
#
_cell.length_a   1.000
_cell.length_b   1.000
_cell.length_c   1.000
_cell.angle_alpha   90.00
_cell.angle_beta   90.00
_cell.angle_gamma   90.00
#
_symmetry.space_group_name_H-M   'P 1'
#
loop_
_entity.id
_entity.type
_entity.pdbx_description
1 polymer ?
#
loop_
_entity_poly.entity_id
_entity_poly.type
_entity_poly.pdbx_seq_one_letter_code
_entity_poly.pdbx_strand_id
1 'polypeptide(L)'
;VYTDGRPAAGILGTNAMWRRYTTNMSGKHRQRGLFIAQRLLCDDLRARDFPVVPLDGIVSEEGMNDAVSSDPNCVACHATLDPLAAYFWGFFDNLKSDHITDAYADDCAGGSADYCYPVHMYHPADEDGFETYGLPEPGFYGQQSETLGDLAVQVASDPRFPQCTARRFQGYFTQVQWNLVPDERVDELTAAFLASGLDARALVKEIVLSDEFAWARPAPGEGFPLLNLRPEIYSRTLENLTGHTWMGNPDPPGCIGSRCWGDFELMLGVRHGYRVLAGSSDGVLIPATAGASSTRVIVYEAIAADLAGRVVDADLAGSAPRLLTLVESDTTDEALVRSQLSALHLTILGERAAPDSEVIDETWAFWQAEADRTDATTAWKLTVYALFTDPTMWLY
;
A
#
# COMPACT_ATOMS: atom_id res chain seq x y z
N VAL A 1 -7.90 -10.17 -19.38
CA VAL A 1 -9.32 -10.56 -19.36
C VAL A 1 -9.42 -11.85 -18.55
N TYR A 2 -10.35 -11.95 -17.61
CA TYR A 2 -10.55 -13.15 -16.80
C TYR A 2 -11.30 -14.23 -17.59
N THR A 3 -11.01 -15.52 -17.32
CA THR A 3 -11.57 -16.66 -18.06
C THR A 3 -12.55 -17.50 -17.25
N ASP A 4 -12.79 -17.17 -15.99
CA ASP A 4 -13.57 -17.96 -15.03
C ASP A 4 -15.03 -17.53 -14.94
N GLY A 5 -15.56 -16.91 -15.99
CA GLY A 5 -16.99 -16.58 -16.12
C GLY A 5 -17.45 -15.38 -15.29
N ARG A 6 -16.58 -14.71 -14.54
CA ARG A 6 -16.98 -13.52 -13.75
C ARG A 6 -17.51 -12.38 -14.61
N PRO A 7 -18.50 -11.61 -14.13
CA PRO A 7 -19.01 -10.44 -14.84
C PRO A 7 -17.98 -9.31 -14.88
N ALA A 8 -18.14 -8.41 -15.84
CA ALA A 8 -17.34 -7.19 -15.94
C ALA A 8 -17.74 -6.18 -14.84
N ALA A 9 -17.13 -6.30 -13.67
CA ALA A 9 -17.47 -5.52 -12.47
C ALA A 9 -16.34 -4.57 -12.00
N GLY A 10 -15.45 -4.16 -12.90
CA GLY A 10 -14.32 -3.29 -12.59
C GLY A 10 -13.45 -3.83 -11.45
N ILE A 11 -13.15 -3.02 -10.44
CA ILE A 11 -12.34 -3.43 -9.28
C ILE A 11 -12.97 -4.58 -8.47
N LEU A 12 -14.30 -4.70 -8.49
CA LEU A 12 -15.03 -5.75 -7.78
C LEU A 12 -14.84 -7.12 -8.42
N GLY A 13 -14.45 -7.15 -9.70
CA GLY A 13 -14.10 -8.37 -10.40
C GLY A 13 -12.62 -8.75 -10.27
N THR A 14 -11.83 -8.10 -9.40
CA THR A 14 -10.37 -8.35 -9.36
C THR A 14 -9.95 -9.37 -8.30
N ASN A 15 -9.00 -10.24 -8.66
CA ASN A 15 -8.43 -11.22 -7.71
C ASN A 15 -7.72 -10.56 -6.52
N ALA A 16 -6.98 -9.48 -6.78
CA ALA A 16 -6.17 -8.81 -5.76
C ALA A 16 -7.01 -8.32 -4.58
N MET A 17 -8.23 -7.86 -4.85
CA MET A 17 -9.17 -7.39 -3.84
C MET A 17 -9.63 -8.52 -2.93
N TRP A 18 -10.10 -9.63 -3.49
CA TRP A 18 -10.70 -10.73 -2.70
C TRP A 18 -9.68 -11.67 -2.07
N ARG A 19 -8.43 -11.66 -2.55
CA ARG A 19 -7.31 -12.26 -1.79
C ARG A 19 -7.04 -11.54 -0.48
N ARG A 20 -7.38 -10.26 -0.40
CA ARG A 20 -7.18 -9.46 0.81
C ARG A 20 -8.40 -9.50 1.73
N TYR A 21 -9.59 -9.34 1.18
CA TYR A 21 -10.83 -9.39 1.93
C TYR A 21 -11.42 -10.79 1.82
N THR A 22 -10.79 -11.73 2.53
CA THR A 22 -11.21 -13.14 2.58
C THR A 22 -12.58 -13.30 3.22
N THR A 23 -13.23 -14.43 2.97
CA THR A 23 -14.49 -14.81 3.64
C THR A 23 -14.32 -16.11 4.41
N ASN A 24 -15.27 -16.45 5.27
CA ASN A 24 -15.41 -17.78 5.87
C ASN A 24 -16.88 -18.05 6.18
N MET A 25 -17.17 -19.25 6.68
CA MET A 25 -18.54 -19.69 7.00
C MET A 25 -19.28 -18.81 8.02
N SER A 26 -18.56 -18.17 8.94
CA SER A 26 -19.17 -17.26 9.92
C SER A 26 -19.42 -15.87 9.32
N GLY A 27 -18.46 -15.39 8.53
CA GLY A 27 -18.49 -14.07 7.92
C GLY A 27 -19.45 -13.96 6.75
N LYS A 28 -19.64 -15.03 5.97
CA LYS A 28 -20.54 -15.09 4.80
C LYS A 28 -20.46 -13.82 3.93
N HIS A 29 -19.24 -13.44 3.56
CA HIS A 29 -18.89 -12.26 2.74
C HIS A 29 -19.18 -10.87 3.33
N ARG A 30 -19.66 -10.76 4.57
CA ARG A 30 -19.93 -9.46 5.21
C ARG A 30 -18.72 -8.54 5.28
N GLN A 31 -17.50 -9.07 5.38
CA GLN A 31 -16.28 -8.24 5.29
C GLN A 31 -16.11 -7.58 3.91
N ARG A 32 -16.54 -8.25 2.83
CA ARG A 32 -16.52 -7.70 1.47
C ARG A 32 -17.63 -6.67 1.27
N GLY A 33 -18.84 -6.94 1.74
CA GLY A 33 -19.91 -5.93 1.78
C GLY A 33 -19.50 -4.68 2.58
N LEU A 34 -18.83 -4.86 3.71
CA LEU A 34 -18.31 -3.78 4.53
C LEU A 34 -17.23 -2.98 3.80
N PHE A 35 -16.40 -3.63 2.99
CA PHE A 35 -15.46 -2.92 2.13
C PHE A 35 -16.19 -1.95 1.20
N ILE A 36 -17.26 -2.39 0.54
CA ILE A 36 -18.03 -1.53 -0.40
C ILE A 36 -18.55 -0.29 0.34
N ALA A 37 -19.27 -0.51 1.44
CA ALA A 37 -19.83 0.57 2.24
C ALA A 37 -18.74 1.54 2.74
N GLN A 38 -17.67 1.03 3.34
CA GLN A 38 -16.65 1.87 3.97
C GLN A 38 -15.69 2.52 2.98
N ARG A 39 -15.25 1.80 1.96
CA ARG A 39 -14.13 2.21 1.10
C ARG A 39 -14.60 2.87 -0.19
N LEU A 40 -15.76 2.49 -0.71
CA LEU A 40 -16.31 3.08 -1.94
C LEU A 40 -17.39 4.13 -1.65
N LEU A 41 -18.09 4.04 -0.51
CA LEU A 41 -19.18 4.97 -0.18
C LEU A 41 -18.92 5.80 1.08
N CYS A 42 -17.82 5.54 1.80
CA CYS A 42 -17.46 6.21 3.05
C CYS A 42 -18.57 6.13 4.13
N ASP A 43 -19.38 5.07 4.08
CA ASP A 43 -20.40 4.73 5.08
C ASP A 43 -19.79 3.73 6.08
N ASP A 44 -19.36 4.24 7.23
CA ASP A 44 -18.80 3.42 8.29
C ASP A 44 -19.89 2.80 9.18
N LEU A 45 -20.41 1.65 8.74
CA LEU A 45 -21.40 0.88 9.49
C LEU A 45 -20.94 0.52 10.92
N ARG A 46 -19.62 0.45 11.18
CA ARG A 46 -19.07 0.09 12.50
C ARG A 46 -18.91 1.29 13.43
N ALA A 47 -18.91 2.50 12.89
CA ALA A 47 -18.81 3.73 13.67
C ALA A 47 -20.18 4.24 14.14
N ARG A 48 -21.26 3.55 13.79
CA ARG A 48 -22.61 3.88 14.27
C ARG A 48 -22.72 3.52 15.75
N ASP A 49 -23.27 4.45 16.54
CA ASP A 49 -23.52 4.21 17.96
C ASP A 49 -24.66 3.20 18.13
N PHE A 50 -24.38 2.11 18.85
CA PHE A 50 -25.36 1.10 19.22
C PHE A 50 -25.38 0.92 20.74
N PRO A 51 -26.56 0.71 21.34
CA PRO A 51 -26.63 0.31 22.74
C PRO A 51 -25.98 -1.06 22.93
N VAL A 52 -25.40 -1.30 24.10
CA VAL A 52 -24.84 -2.61 24.46
C VAL A 52 -25.97 -3.62 24.52
N VAL A 53 -25.96 -4.59 23.60
CA VAL A 53 -26.95 -5.67 23.57
C VAL A 53 -26.57 -6.74 24.60
N PRO A 54 -27.45 -7.09 25.56
CA PRO A 54 -27.22 -8.23 26.44
C PRO A 54 -27.12 -9.51 25.57
N LEU A 55 -26.04 -10.29 25.74
CA LEU A 55 -25.83 -11.54 25.00
C LEU A 55 -26.74 -12.69 25.47
N ASP A 56 -27.67 -12.41 26.40
CA ASP A 56 -28.58 -13.39 26.97
C ASP A 56 -29.56 -13.88 25.88
N GLY A 57 -29.30 -15.08 25.33
CA GLY A 57 -30.08 -15.68 24.24
C GLY A 57 -29.31 -15.86 22.92
N ILE A 58 -28.15 -15.22 22.77
CA ILE A 58 -27.30 -15.31 21.56
C ILE A 58 -26.15 -16.30 21.81
N VAL A 59 -26.50 -17.53 22.21
CA VAL A 59 -25.53 -18.61 22.51
C VAL A 59 -25.60 -19.78 21.52
N SER A 60 -26.55 -19.75 20.59
CA SER A 60 -26.71 -20.72 19.51
C SER A 60 -26.70 -20.02 18.14
N GLU A 61 -26.38 -20.78 17.10
CA GLU A 61 -26.44 -20.29 15.71
C GLU A 61 -27.86 -19.84 15.31
N GLU A 62 -28.88 -20.56 15.77
CA GLU A 62 -30.28 -20.20 15.56
C GLU A 62 -30.65 -18.89 16.26
N GLY A 63 -30.25 -18.70 17.52
CA GLY A 63 -30.50 -17.45 18.25
C GLY A 63 -29.77 -16.26 17.63
N MET A 64 -28.58 -16.47 17.07
CA MET A 64 -27.86 -15.44 16.30
C MET A 64 -28.59 -15.08 15.00
N ASN A 65 -29.05 -16.09 14.23
CA ASN A 65 -29.76 -15.86 12.98
C ASN A 65 -31.12 -15.16 13.21
N ASP A 66 -31.84 -15.51 14.29
CA ASP A 66 -33.05 -14.80 14.69
C ASP A 66 -32.74 -13.33 15.02
N ALA A 67 -31.76 -13.08 15.90
CA ALA A 67 -31.38 -11.74 16.33
C ALA A 67 -31.02 -10.81 15.14
N VAL A 68 -30.24 -11.29 14.16
CA VAL A 68 -29.89 -10.45 12.99
C VAL A 68 -31.08 -10.09 12.09
N SER A 69 -32.18 -10.83 12.21
CA SER A 69 -33.42 -10.60 11.45
C SER A 69 -34.49 -9.83 12.23
N SER A 70 -34.50 -9.91 13.56
CA SER A 70 -35.60 -9.43 14.40
C SER A 70 -35.19 -8.39 15.46
N ASP A 71 -33.93 -8.39 15.92
CA ASP A 71 -33.44 -7.38 16.87
C ASP A 71 -33.13 -6.06 16.13
N PRO A 72 -33.78 -4.94 16.48
CA PRO A 72 -33.54 -3.65 15.85
C PRO A 72 -32.07 -3.22 15.83
N ASN A 73 -31.27 -3.62 16.83
CA ASN A 73 -29.85 -3.27 16.91
C ASN A 73 -29.01 -4.03 15.88
N CYS A 74 -29.35 -5.30 15.61
CA CYS A 74 -28.65 -6.10 14.61
C CYS A 74 -29.14 -5.76 13.19
N VAL A 75 -30.46 -5.60 13.01
CA VAL A 75 -31.08 -5.27 11.73
C VAL A 75 -30.53 -3.97 11.14
N ALA A 76 -30.20 -2.98 11.98
CA ALA A 76 -29.66 -1.70 11.54
C ALA A 76 -28.37 -1.80 10.69
N CYS A 77 -27.53 -2.81 10.95
CA CYS A 77 -26.36 -3.11 10.14
C CYS A 77 -26.66 -4.17 9.07
N HIS A 78 -27.35 -5.25 9.45
CA HIS A 78 -27.56 -6.42 8.60
C HIS A 78 -28.47 -6.14 7.39
N ALA A 79 -29.43 -5.22 7.52
CA ALA A 79 -30.31 -4.82 6.42
C ALA A 79 -29.55 -4.21 5.22
N THR A 80 -28.36 -3.66 5.45
CA THR A 80 -27.47 -3.18 4.38
C THR A 80 -26.40 -4.21 4.05
N LEU A 81 -25.81 -4.83 5.07
CA LEU A 81 -24.60 -5.61 4.91
C LEU A 81 -24.83 -6.99 4.29
N ASP A 82 -25.92 -7.66 4.63
CA ASP A 82 -26.19 -9.02 4.16
C ASP A 82 -26.56 -9.04 2.67
N PRO A 83 -27.42 -8.14 2.15
CA PRO A 83 -27.65 -8.02 0.71
C PRO A 83 -26.39 -7.65 -0.08
N LEU A 84 -25.50 -6.80 0.47
CA LEU A 84 -24.22 -6.50 -0.17
C LEU A 84 -23.28 -7.72 -0.19
N ALA A 85 -23.32 -8.55 0.86
CA ALA A 85 -22.51 -9.73 0.97
C ALA A 85 -22.90 -10.81 -0.06
N ALA A 86 -24.19 -10.90 -0.39
CA ALA A 86 -24.72 -11.90 -1.30
C ALA A 86 -24.14 -11.82 -2.73
N TYR A 87 -23.66 -10.66 -3.19
CA TYR A 87 -23.00 -10.54 -4.50
C TYR A 87 -21.67 -11.30 -4.64
N PHE A 88 -21.07 -11.75 -3.53
CA PHE A 88 -19.69 -12.24 -3.53
C PHE A 88 -19.54 -13.75 -3.39
N TRP A 89 -20.64 -14.51 -3.41
CA TRP A 89 -20.60 -15.97 -3.28
C TRP A 89 -19.86 -16.67 -4.42
N GLY A 90 -19.90 -16.11 -5.64
CA GLY A 90 -19.03 -16.58 -6.72
C GLY A 90 -17.52 -16.50 -6.38
N PHE A 91 -17.11 -15.72 -5.37
CA PHE A 91 -15.72 -15.63 -4.89
C PHE A 91 -15.51 -16.36 -3.55
N PHE A 92 -16.27 -17.40 -3.23
CA PHE A 92 -16.20 -18.05 -1.92
C PHE A 92 -14.80 -18.60 -1.59
N ASP A 93 -14.13 -19.17 -2.59
CA ASP A 93 -12.83 -19.79 -2.41
C ASP A 93 -11.72 -18.78 -2.07
N ASN A 94 -11.03 -19.05 -0.97
CA ASN A 94 -9.83 -18.31 -0.58
C ASN A 94 -8.60 -19.01 -1.17
N LEU A 95 -7.81 -18.28 -1.95
CA LEU A 95 -6.55 -18.78 -2.51
C LEU A 95 -5.49 -18.98 -1.42
N LYS A 96 -5.11 -20.24 -1.18
CA LYS A 96 -4.04 -20.62 -0.26
C LYS A 96 -2.83 -21.16 -1.03
N SER A 97 -1.64 -20.95 -0.47
CA SER A 97 -0.37 -21.31 -1.14
C SER A 97 -0.15 -22.83 -1.23
N ASP A 98 -0.64 -23.58 -0.25
CA ASP A 98 -0.63 -25.04 -0.26
C ASP A 98 -1.50 -25.60 -1.39
N HIS A 99 -2.73 -25.10 -1.58
CA HIS A 99 -3.60 -25.52 -2.68
C HIS A 99 -2.93 -25.33 -4.05
N ILE A 100 -2.21 -24.21 -4.25
CA ILE A 100 -1.46 -23.96 -5.49
C ILE A 100 -0.30 -24.96 -5.61
N THR A 101 0.47 -25.17 -4.54
CA THR A 101 1.63 -26.08 -4.56
C THR A 101 1.19 -27.52 -4.85
N ASP A 102 0.14 -27.98 -4.19
CA ASP A 102 -0.43 -29.31 -4.35
C ASP A 102 -1.02 -29.49 -5.77
N ALA A 103 -1.67 -28.46 -6.32
CA ALA A 103 -2.18 -28.51 -7.68
C ALA A 103 -1.07 -28.71 -8.72
N TYR A 104 0.09 -28.04 -8.58
CA TYR A 104 1.24 -28.28 -9.46
C TYR A 104 1.91 -29.63 -9.19
N ALA A 105 1.91 -30.14 -7.96
CA ALA A 105 2.41 -31.47 -7.65
C ALA A 105 1.57 -32.58 -8.31
N ASP A 106 0.26 -32.32 -8.46
CA ASP A 106 -0.70 -33.20 -9.12
C ASP A 106 -0.83 -32.93 -10.64
N ASP A 107 0.16 -32.28 -11.26
CA ASP A 107 0.18 -31.93 -12.70
C ASP A 107 -1.08 -31.17 -13.17
N CYS A 108 -1.67 -30.38 -12.27
CA CYS A 108 -2.89 -29.61 -12.50
C CYS A 108 -4.08 -30.45 -12.99
N ALA A 109 -4.16 -31.72 -12.60
CA ALA A 109 -5.19 -32.64 -13.06
C ALA A 109 -6.48 -32.59 -12.22
N GLY A 110 -7.63 -32.73 -12.89
CA GLY A 110 -8.92 -32.88 -12.22
C GLY A 110 -9.35 -31.63 -11.43
N GLY A 111 -9.81 -31.83 -10.19
CA GLY A 111 -10.35 -30.76 -9.33
C GLY A 111 -9.31 -29.79 -8.76
N SER A 112 -8.01 -29.97 -9.04
CA SER A 112 -6.95 -29.03 -8.64
C SER A 112 -6.66 -27.97 -9.70
N ALA A 113 -7.24 -28.11 -10.91
CA ALA A 113 -6.97 -27.23 -12.05
C ALA A 113 -7.29 -25.75 -11.77
N ASP A 114 -8.28 -25.47 -10.91
CA ASP A 114 -8.67 -24.10 -10.54
C ASP A 114 -7.56 -23.33 -9.78
N TYR A 115 -6.63 -24.05 -9.15
CA TYR A 115 -5.48 -23.47 -8.44
C TYR A 115 -4.22 -23.35 -9.32
N CYS A 116 -4.27 -23.80 -10.57
CA CYS A 116 -3.21 -23.63 -11.55
C CYS A 116 -3.39 -22.38 -12.40
N TYR A 117 -2.33 -21.88 -13.02
CA TYR A 117 -2.44 -20.67 -13.84
C TYR A 117 -3.15 -20.94 -15.18
N PRO A 118 -4.16 -20.13 -15.59
CA PRO A 118 -4.71 -18.99 -14.87
C PRO A 118 -5.62 -19.42 -13.71
N VAL A 119 -5.33 -18.89 -12.51
CA VAL A 119 -6.07 -19.26 -11.29
C VAL A 119 -7.51 -18.80 -11.38
N HIS A 120 -8.45 -19.73 -11.23
CA HIS A 120 -9.87 -19.47 -11.15
C HIS A 120 -10.23 -19.12 -9.71
N MET A 121 -10.76 -17.92 -9.51
CA MET A 121 -11.19 -17.45 -8.18
C MET A 121 -12.68 -17.16 -8.14
N TYR A 122 -13.32 -17.15 -9.32
CA TYR A 122 -14.75 -16.95 -9.47
C TYR A 122 -15.42 -18.21 -10.00
N HIS A 123 -16.53 -18.60 -9.39
CA HIS A 123 -17.32 -19.77 -9.74
C HIS A 123 -18.78 -19.36 -9.89
N PRO A 124 -19.31 -19.24 -11.12
CA PRO A 124 -20.69 -18.83 -11.34
C PRO A 124 -21.73 -19.75 -10.67
N ALA A 125 -21.40 -21.04 -10.52
CA ALA A 125 -22.28 -22.01 -9.88
C ALA A 125 -22.50 -21.75 -8.38
N ASP A 126 -21.63 -20.95 -7.76
CA ASP A 126 -21.70 -20.65 -6.33
C ASP A 126 -22.45 -19.33 -6.05
N GLU A 127 -22.86 -18.57 -7.07
CA GLU A 127 -23.50 -17.25 -6.90
C GLU A 127 -24.75 -17.30 -5.99
N ASP A 128 -25.55 -18.37 -6.08
CA ASP A 128 -26.76 -18.57 -5.28
C ASP A 128 -26.48 -19.18 -3.89
N GLY A 129 -25.20 -19.29 -3.49
CA GLY A 129 -24.78 -19.88 -2.22
C GLY A 129 -25.43 -19.23 -1.00
N PHE A 130 -25.83 -17.95 -1.10
CA PHE A 130 -26.53 -17.22 -0.03
C PHE A 130 -27.84 -17.89 0.40
N GLU A 131 -28.57 -18.51 -0.54
CA GLU A 131 -29.87 -19.17 -0.28
C GLU A 131 -29.74 -20.34 0.67
N THR A 132 -28.67 -21.14 0.50
CA THR A 132 -28.37 -22.31 1.33
C THR A 132 -28.23 -21.93 2.81
N TYR A 133 -27.87 -20.67 3.08
CA TYR A 133 -27.66 -20.15 4.42
C TYR A 133 -28.78 -19.22 4.91
N GLY A 134 -29.91 -19.17 4.20
CA GLY A 134 -31.06 -18.34 4.56
C GLY A 134 -30.75 -16.85 4.59
N LEU A 135 -29.77 -16.39 3.81
CA LEU A 135 -29.44 -14.98 3.70
C LEU A 135 -30.39 -14.27 2.73
N PRO A 136 -30.58 -12.95 2.85
CA PRO A 136 -31.35 -12.18 1.88
C PRO A 136 -30.70 -12.21 0.49
N GLU A 137 -31.54 -12.00 -0.53
CA GLU A 137 -31.12 -11.80 -1.91
C GLU A 137 -30.13 -10.63 -2.06
N PRO A 138 -29.30 -10.62 -3.11
CA PRO A 138 -28.42 -9.50 -3.39
C PRO A 138 -29.17 -8.18 -3.51
N GLY A 139 -28.58 -7.14 -2.93
CA GLY A 139 -29.21 -5.81 -2.88
C GLY A 139 -28.26 -4.71 -2.44
N PHE A 140 -28.53 -3.49 -2.90
CA PHE A 140 -27.74 -2.31 -2.63
C PHE A 140 -28.60 -1.22 -2.00
N TYR A 141 -28.47 -1.01 -0.68
CA TYR A 141 -29.21 0.02 0.07
C TYR A 141 -30.72 0.02 -0.23
N GLY A 142 -31.33 -1.18 -0.23
CA GLY A 142 -32.76 -1.39 -0.50
C GLY A 142 -33.14 -1.49 -1.98
N GLN A 143 -32.19 -1.33 -2.91
CA GLN A 143 -32.39 -1.60 -4.34
C GLN A 143 -32.05 -3.05 -4.64
N GLN A 144 -33.00 -3.81 -5.20
CA GLN A 144 -32.76 -5.19 -5.63
C GLN A 144 -31.95 -5.22 -6.93
N SER A 145 -31.05 -6.20 -7.02
CA SER A 145 -30.38 -6.62 -8.27
C SER A 145 -29.75 -7.98 -8.07
N GLU A 146 -29.24 -8.59 -9.14
CA GLU A 146 -28.90 -10.02 -9.12
C GLU A 146 -27.39 -10.25 -9.22
N THR A 147 -26.69 -9.46 -10.04
CA THR A 147 -25.31 -9.79 -10.41
C THR A 147 -24.30 -8.84 -9.78
N LEU A 148 -23.06 -9.31 -9.65
CA LEU A 148 -21.93 -8.46 -9.28
C LEU A 148 -21.71 -7.30 -10.28
N GLY A 149 -22.10 -7.48 -11.54
CA GLY A 149 -22.10 -6.41 -12.54
C GLY A 149 -23.09 -5.30 -12.19
N ASP A 150 -24.29 -5.66 -11.73
CA ASP A 150 -25.31 -4.69 -11.30
C ASP A 150 -24.83 -3.90 -10.08
N LEU A 151 -24.21 -4.58 -9.10
CA LEU A 151 -23.60 -3.90 -7.95
C LEU A 151 -22.57 -2.87 -8.40
N ALA A 152 -21.73 -3.19 -9.38
CA ALA A 152 -20.73 -2.25 -9.88
C ALA A 152 -21.37 -1.00 -10.49
N VAL A 153 -22.46 -1.16 -11.25
CA VAL A 153 -23.23 -0.04 -11.82
C VAL A 153 -23.91 0.79 -10.72
N GLN A 154 -24.51 0.14 -9.73
CA GLN A 154 -25.16 0.81 -8.60
C GLN A 154 -24.17 1.63 -7.77
N VAL A 155 -23.01 1.05 -7.42
CA VAL A 155 -21.95 1.76 -6.71
C VAL A 155 -21.46 2.95 -7.51
N ALA A 156 -21.18 2.77 -8.82
CA ALA A 156 -20.69 3.85 -9.67
C ALA A 156 -21.72 5.00 -9.85
N SER A 157 -23.02 4.67 -9.78
CA SER A 157 -24.12 5.63 -9.92
C SER A 157 -24.52 6.30 -8.61
N ASP A 158 -24.02 5.80 -7.48
CA ASP A 158 -24.32 6.36 -6.16
C ASP A 158 -23.58 7.71 -5.96
N PRO A 159 -24.27 8.80 -5.56
CA PRO A 159 -23.64 10.10 -5.39
C PRO A 159 -22.56 10.13 -4.30
N ARG A 160 -22.55 9.16 -3.38
CA ARG A 160 -21.50 9.02 -2.35
C ARG A 160 -20.19 8.50 -2.93
N PHE A 161 -20.23 7.76 -4.04
CA PHE A 161 -19.03 7.19 -4.66
C PHE A 161 -18.00 8.25 -5.11
N PRO A 162 -18.35 9.28 -5.91
CA PRO A 162 -17.38 10.30 -6.30
C PRO A 162 -16.86 11.11 -5.11
N GLN A 163 -17.72 11.43 -4.13
CA GLN A 163 -17.32 12.11 -2.89
C GLN A 163 -16.32 11.29 -2.07
N CYS A 164 -16.62 10.01 -1.85
CA CYS A 164 -15.73 9.13 -1.11
C CYS A 164 -14.41 8.91 -1.86
N THR A 165 -14.46 8.77 -3.18
CA THR A 165 -13.26 8.63 -4.02
C THR A 165 -12.37 9.86 -3.89
N ALA A 166 -12.92 11.07 -4.06
CA ALA A 166 -12.21 12.33 -3.87
C ALA A 166 -11.56 12.42 -2.48
N ARG A 167 -12.34 12.17 -1.42
CA ARG A 167 -11.88 12.19 -0.02
C ARG A 167 -10.75 11.19 0.25
N ARG A 168 -10.88 9.96 -0.25
CA ARG A 168 -9.89 8.88 -0.07
C ARG A 168 -8.61 9.17 -0.85
N PHE A 169 -8.72 9.67 -2.07
CA PHE A 169 -7.57 10.01 -2.91
C PHE A 169 -6.81 11.18 -2.29
N GLN A 170 -7.49 12.27 -1.93
CA GLN A 170 -6.88 13.41 -1.25
C GLN A 170 -6.12 12.96 0.00
N GLY A 171 -6.79 12.26 0.93
CA GLY A 171 -6.14 11.78 2.15
C GLY A 171 -4.98 10.81 1.89
N TYR A 172 -5.03 10.01 0.82
CA TYR A 172 -3.91 9.15 0.44
C TYR A 172 -2.70 9.97 -0.04
N PHE A 173 -2.89 10.95 -0.92
CA PHE A 173 -1.79 11.72 -1.49
C PHE A 173 -1.22 12.76 -0.51
N THR A 174 -2.07 13.42 0.27
CA THR A 174 -1.63 14.41 1.28
C THR A 174 -1.35 13.79 2.65
N GLN A 175 -1.48 12.47 2.78
CA GLN A 175 -1.22 11.72 4.01
C GLN A 175 -2.08 12.18 5.21
N VAL A 176 -3.21 12.80 4.93
CA VAL A 176 -4.23 13.13 5.93
C VAL A 176 -5.18 11.95 6.07
N GLN A 177 -5.62 11.63 7.29
CA GLN A 177 -6.67 10.61 7.43
C GLN A 177 -7.90 11.06 6.65
N TRP A 178 -8.47 10.15 5.85
CA TRP A 178 -9.56 10.47 4.90
C TRP A 178 -10.73 11.22 5.55
N ASN A 179 -11.09 10.91 6.81
CA ASN A 179 -12.17 11.55 7.55
C ASN A 179 -11.81 12.92 8.14
N LEU A 180 -10.55 13.36 8.01
CA LEU A 180 -10.05 14.67 8.40
C LEU A 180 -9.80 15.59 7.19
N VAL A 181 -10.03 15.10 5.97
CA VAL A 181 -9.96 15.94 4.77
C VAL A 181 -11.09 16.97 4.81
N PRO A 182 -10.82 18.28 4.65
CA PRO A 182 -11.85 19.31 4.69
C PRO A 182 -12.95 19.08 3.64
N ASP A 183 -14.21 19.24 4.04
CA ASP A 183 -15.35 19.00 3.15
C ASP A 183 -15.35 19.92 1.92
N GLU A 184 -14.94 21.18 2.06
CA GLU A 184 -14.79 22.12 0.93
C GLU A 184 -13.84 21.56 -0.14
N ARG A 185 -12.71 20.99 0.28
CA ARG A 185 -11.77 20.36 -0.65
C ARG A 185 -12.34 19.09 -1.29
N VAL A 186 -13.12 18.32 -0.54
CA VAL A 186 -13.83 17.15 -1.09
C VAL A 186 -14.83 17.58 -2.16
N ASP A 187 -15.57 18.66 -1.94
CA ASP A 187 -16.57 19.16 -2.89
C ASP A 187 -15.92 19.64 -4.19
N GLU A 188 -14.82 20.40 -4.10
CA GLU A 188 -14.01 20.82 -5.27
C GLU A 188 -13.53 19.63 -6.10
N LEU A 189 -12.89 18.67 -5.44
CA LEU A 189 -12.35 17.48 -6.11
C LEU A 189 -13.45 16.58 -6.67
N THR A 190 -14.60 16.50 -6.00
CA THR A 190 -15.77 15.78 -6.48
C THR A 190 -16.30 16.42 -7.76
N ALA A 191 -16.41 17.75 -7.80
CA ALA A 191 -16.84 18.46 -8.99
C ALA A 191 -15.87 18.25 -10.17
N ALA A 192 -14.56 18.32 -9.93
CA ALA A 192 -13.54 18.04 -10.93
C ALA A 192 -13.61 16.58 -11.43
N PHE A 193 -13.78 15.62 -10.52
CA PHE A 193 -13.89 14.20 -10.85
C PHE A 193 -15.13 13.90 -11.71
N LEU A 194 -16.29 14.47 -11.35
CA LEU A 194 -17.51 14.36 -12.15
C LEU A 194 -17.36 15.03 -13.52
N ALA A 195 -16.77 16.23 -13.59
CA ALA A 195 -16.54 16.96 -14.85
C ALA A 195 -15.61 16.19 -15.81
N SER A 196 -14.69 15.39 -15.27
CA SER A 196 -13.82 14.52 -16.05
C SER A 196 -14.46 13.21 -16.51
N GLY A 197 -15.72 12.94 -16.13
CA GLY A 197 -16.38 11.66 -16.40
C GLY A 197 -15.85 10.52 -15.50
N LEU A 198 -15.53 10.83 -14.25
CA LEU A 198 -14.94 9.90 -13.27
C LEU A 198 -13.54 9.38 -13.67
N ASP A 199 -12.71 10.22 -14.29
CA ASP A 199 -11.33 9.86 -14.62
C ASP A 199 -10.40 9.99 -13.39
N ALA A 200 -9.95 8.84 -12.88
CA ALA A 200 -9.08 8.79 -11.71
C ALA A 200 -7.71 9.47 -11.95
N ARG A 201 -7.18 9.47 -13.18
CA ARG A 201 -5.94 10.19 -13.51
C ARG A 201 -6.17 11.69 -13.46
N ALA A 202 -7.31 12.18 -13.93
CA ALA A 202 -7.66 13.59 -13.84
C ALA A 202 -7.75 14.03 -12.37
N LEU A 203 -8.42 13.25 -11.51
CA LEU A 203 -8.47 13.50 -10.08
C LEU A 203 -7.08 13.50 -9.42
N VAL A 204 -6.24 12.50 -9.72
CA VAL A 204 -4.86 12.46 -9.20
C VAL A 204 -4.09 13.70 -9.63
N LYS A 205 -4.20 14.10 -10.91
CA LYS A 205 -3.52 15.28 -11.44
C LYS A 205 -3.95 16.56 -10.72
N GLU A 206 -5.25 16.72 -10.45
CA GLU A 206 -5.79 17.85 -9.70
C GLU A 206 -5.23 17.92 -8.27
N ILE A 207 -5.02 16.78 -7.64
CA ILE A 207 -4.44 16.70 -6.29
C ILE A 207 -2.93 17.01 -6.33
N VAL A 208 -2.16 16.33 -7.17
CA VAL A 208 -0.68 16.45 -7.13
C VAL A 208 -0.14 17.76 -7.72
N LEU A 209 -0.97 18.50 -8.46
CA LEU A 209 -0.63 19.83 -8.96
C LEU A 209 -1.21 20.96 -8.09
N SER A 210 -1.90 20.64 -6.99
CA SER A 210 -2.40 21.66 -6.08
C SER A 210 -1.26 22.30 -5.29
N ASP A 211 -1.46 23.54 -4.87
CA ASP A 211 -0.52 24.21 -3.97
C ASP A 211 -0.39 23.42 -2.66
N GLU A 212 -1.46 22.87 -2.10
CA GLU A 212 -1.40 22.03 -0.89
C GLU A 212 -0.43 20.83 -1.03
N PHE A 213 -0.38 20.20 -2.21
CA PHE A 213 0.56 19.10 -2.46
C PHE A 213 1.97 19.59 -2.78
N ALA A 214 2.09 20.72 -3.49
CA ALA A 214 3.38 21.29 -3.89
C ALA A 214 4.11 22.03 -2.75
N TRP A 215 3.38 22.57 -1.77
CA TRP A 215 3.88 23.38 -0.66
C TRP A 215 4.38 22.56 0.52
N ALA A 216 4.78 21.31 0.31
CA ALA A 216 5.38 20.50 1.35
C ALA A 216 6.87 20.87 1.62
N ARG A 217 7.24 22.14 1.36
CA ARG A 217 8.24 22.91 2.13
C ARG A 217 7.57 24.19 2.66
N PRO A 218 6.82 24.14 3.78
CA PRO A 218 6.21 25.34 4.33
C PRO A 218 7.29 26.34 4.76
N ALA A 219 7.01 27.63 4.63
CA ALA A 219 7.78 28.63 5.34
C ALA A 219 7.67 28.37 6.87
N PRO A 220 8.70 28.68 7.67
CA PRO A 220 8.63 28.50 9.12
C PRO A 220 7.37 29.15 9.71
N GLY A 221 6.46 28.35 10.27
CA GLY A 221 5.21 28.81 10.89
C GLY A 221 3.93 28.56 10.05
N GLU A 222 4.05 28.09 8.80
CA GLU A 222 2.91 27.68 7.99
C GLU A 222 2.64 26.18 8.21
N GLY A 223 1.51 25.87 8.86
CA GLY A 223 1.24 24.58 9.53
C GLY A 223 0.95 23.37 8.65
N PHE A 224 1.57 23.23 7.47
CA PHE A 224 1.45 21.99 6.67
C PHE A 224 2.54 20.99 7.06
N PRO A 225 2.21 19.74 7.41
CA PRO A 225 3.22 18.72 7.69
C PRO A 225 3.90 18.29 6.38
N LEU A 226 5.23 18.19 6.39
CA LEU A 226 6.01 17.60 5.29
C LEU A 226 5.46 16.21 4.94
N LEU A 227 5.32 15.89 3.66
CA LEU A 227 4.88 14.57 3.21
C LEU A 227 6.03 13.59 3.33
N ASN A 228 5.74 12.37 3.78
CA ASN A 228 6.77 11.35 3.95
C ASN A 228 6.81 10.44 2.72
N LEU A 229 7.99 10.09 2.23
CA LEU A 229 8.11 9.00 1.27
C LEU A 229 7.60 7.71 1.89
N ARG A 230 6.68 7.06 1.18
CA ARG A 230 6.21 5.72 1.56
C ARG A 230 7.35 4.71 1.35
N PRO A 231 7.40 3.62 2.13
CA PRO A 231 8.47 2.62 2.05
C PRO A 231 8.66 2.06 0.65
N GLU A 232 7.58 1.92 -0.11
CA GLU A 232 7.58 1.40 -1.48
C GLU A 232 8.27 2.36 -2.47
N ILE A 233 8.17 3.67 -2.22
CA ILE A 233 8.85 4.68 -3.05
C ILE A 233 10.32 4.76 -2.64
N TYR A 234 10.60 4.83 -1.33
CA TYR A 234 11.98 4.89 -0.85
C TYR A 234 12.81 3.68 -1.29
N SER A 235 12.26 2.46 -1.19
CA SER A 235 12.95 1.24 -1.64
C SER A 235 13.25 1.25 -3.14
N ARG A 236 12.26 1.64 -3.97
CA ARG A 236 12.46 1.77 -5.43
C ARG A 236 13.44 2.88 -5.81
N THR A 237 13.46 3.98 -5.07
CA THR A 237 14.43 5.06 -5.25
C THR A 237 15.84 4.52 -4.98
N LEU A 238 16.04 3.83 -3.87
CA LEU A 238 17.33 3.22 -3.55
C LEU A 238 17.73 2.13 -4.55
N GLU A 239 16.81 1.29 -5.00
CA GLU A 239 17.06 0.31 -6.06
C GLU A 239 17.52 0.99 -7.36
N ASN A 240 16.86 2.08 -7.76
CA ASN A 240 17.25 2.83 -8.96
C ASN A 240 18.65 3.45 -8.81
N LEU A 241 18.94 4.04 -7.66
CA LEU A 241 20.22 4.69 -7.35
C LEU A 241 21.36 3.68 -7.25
N THR A 242 21.12 2.51 -6.65
CA THR A 242 22.17 1.56 -6.25
C THR A 242 22.23 0.31 -7.12
N GLY A 243 21.16 -0.01 -7.85
CA GLY A 243 21.00 -1.31 -8.51
C GLY A 243 20.76 -2.48 -7.54
N HIS A 244 20.48 -2.19 -6.27
CA HIS A 244 20.34 -3.19 -5.21
C HIS A 244 19.04 -3.01 -4.44
N THR A 245 18.45 -4.13 -4.04
CA THR A 245 17.31 -4.19 -3.12
C THR A 245 17.75 -4.72 -1.77
N TRP A 246 17.07 -4.29 -0.69
CA TRP A 246 17.35 -4.80 0.65
C TRP A 246 16.61 -6.11 0.86
N MET A 247 17.33 -7.22 0.71
CA MET A 247 16.77 -8.57 0.73
C MET A 247 17.02 -9.27 2.08
N GLY A 248 16.09 -10.13 2.47
CA GLY A 248 16.23 -11.01 3.62
C GLY A 248 15.65 -12.38 3.32
N ASN A 249 16.08 -13.37 4.09
CA ASN A 249 15.56 -14.74 4.02
C ASN A 249 15.30 -15.22 5.45
N PRO A 250 14.03 -15.50 5.83
CA PRO A 250 13.69 -15.89 7.19
C PRO A 250 13.79 -17.41 7.38
N ASP A 251 14.07 -18.15 6.32
CA ASP A 251 14.02 -19.60 6.32
C ASP A 251 15.25 -20.19 7.02
N PRO A 252 15.06 -21.21 7.87
CA PRO A 252 16.19 -21.93 8.43
C PRO A 252 16.94 -22.68 7.31
N PRO A 253 18.26 -22.95 7.49
CA PRO A 253 19.01 -23.77 6.55
C PRO A 253 18.32 -25.12 6.28
N GLY A 254 18.13 -25.45 5.00
CA GLY A 254 17.48 -26.69 4.59
C GLY A 254 15.94 -26.68 4.68
N CYS A 255 15.32 -25.50 4.74
CA CYS A 255 13.86 -25.40 4.63
C CYS A 255 13.39 -25.98 3.29
N ILE A 256 12.41 -26.89 3.34
CA ILE A 256 11.77 -27.50 2.16
C ILE A 256 10.24 -27.40 2.29
N GLY A 257 9.56 -27.10 1.18
CA GLY A 257 8.11 -27.14 1.06
C GLY A 257 7.41 -25.81 1.33
N SER A 258 6.09 -25.88 1.51
CA SER A 258 5.18 -24.72 1.58
C SER A 258 5.32 -23.84 2.83
N ARG A 259 6.25 -24.17 3.74
CA ARG A 259 6.56 -23.37 4.94
C ARG A 259 7.73 -22.40 4.74
N CYS A 260 8.43 -22.51 3.61
CA CYS A 260 9.58 -21.68 3.27
C CYS A 260 9.13 -20.47 2.47
N TRP A 261 9.68 -19.31 2.79
CA TRP A 261 9.31 -18.01 2.22
C TRP A 261 10.26 -17.58 1.11
N GLY A 262 11.49 -18.10 1.11
CA GLY A 262 12.56 -17.67 0.23
C GLY A 262 13.06 -16.27 0.52
N ASP A 263 13.81 -15.73 -0.43
CA ASP A 263 14.27 -14.35 -0.39
C ASP A 263 13.11 -13.39 -0.63
N PHE A 264 13.02 -12.35 0.18
CA PHE A 264 12.01 -11.30 0.05
C PHE A 264 12.61 -9.92 0.32
N GLU A 265 11.97 -8.90 -0.24
CA GLU A 265 12.38 -7.52 -0.01
C GLU A 265 11.94 -7.03 1.36
N LEU A 266 12.91 -6.72 2.21
CA LEU A 266 12.72 -6.35 3.61
C LEU A 266 11.86 -5.09 3.75
N MET A 267 11.94 -4.13 2.82
CA MET A 267 11.11 -2.92 2.88
C MET A 267 9.64 -3.16 2.58
N LEU A 268 9.30 -4.19 1.79
CA LEU A 268 7.94 -4.41 1.31
C LEU A 268 7.20 -5.50 2.09
N GLY A 269 7.97 -6.37 2.76
CA GLY A 269 7.44 -7.47 3.56
C GLY A 269 6.62 -6.99 4.77
N VAL A 270 5.36 -7.41 4.84
CA VAL A 270 4.48 -7.12 5.98
C VAL A 270 4.70 -8.08 7.15
N ARG A 271 4.96 -9.35 6.86
CA ARG A 271 5.07 -10.42 7.88
C ARG A 271 6.45 -10.51 8.51
N HIS A 272 7.49 -10.41 7.67
CA HIS A 272 8.89 -10.60 8.07
C HIS A 272 9.78 -9.40 7.73
N GLY A 273 9.21 -8.34 7.15
CA GLY A 273 9.94 -7.14 6.76
C GLY A 273 9.66 -5.95 7.68
N TYR A 274 10.09 -4.79 7.23
CA TYR A 274 10.06 -3.52 7.93
C TYR A 274 9.00 -2.55 7.39
N ARG A 275 8.11 -3.00 6.48
CA ARG A 275 7.12 -2.16 5.82
C ARG A 275 6.26 -1.35 6.79
N VAL A 276 5.82 -1.99 7.87
CA VAL A 276 4.99 -1.36 8.92
C VAL A 276 5.84 -0.44 9.81
N LEU A 277 7.07 -0.84 10.13
CA LEU A 277 8.00 -0.05 10.95
C LEU A 277 8.41 1.24 10.24
N ALA A 278 8.51 1.19 8.91
CA ALA A 278 8.66 2.34 8.02
C ALA A 278 7.34 3.11 7.79
N GLY A 279 6.26 2.76 8.49
CA GLY A 279 5.00 3.49 8.58
C GLY A 279 4.02 3.27 7.42
N SER A 280 4.17 2.20 6.64
CA SER A 280 3.08 1.69 5.79
C SER A 280 2.08 0.87 6.63
N SER A 281 0.99 0.43 6.01
CA SER A 281 0.02 -0.46 6.67
C SER A 281 0.44 -1.93 6.53
N ASP A 282 0.15 -2.77 7.52
CA ASP A 282 0.11 -4.23 7.31
C ASP A 282 -1.11 -4.62 6.46
N GLY A 283 -2.09 -3.72 6.47
CA GLY A 283 -3.36 -3.92 5.83
C GLY A 283 -4.34 -4.87 6.50
N VAL A 284 -3.83 -5.52 7.53
CA VAL A 284 -4.44 -6.26 8.63
C VAL A 284 -5.20 -5.36 9.60
N LEU A 285 -4.40 -4.90 10.55
CA LEU A 285 -4.75 -4.29 11.81
C LEU A 285 -4.09 -2.92 11.98
N ILE A 286 -2.96 -2.70 11.32
CA ILE A 286 -2.09 -1.55 11.49
C ILE A 286 -2.29 -0.59 10.31
N PRO A 287 -2.90 0.59 10.53
CA PRO A 287 -3.02 1.60 9.49
C PRO A 287 -1.65 2.20 9.16
N ALA A 288 -1.53 2.77 7.95
CA ALA A 288 -0.34 3.55 7.60
C ALA A 288 -0.25 4.80 8.49
N THR A 289 0.97 5.17 8.86
CA THR A 289 1.25 6.38 9.66
C THR A 289 1.84 7.46 8.77
N ALA A 290 1.22 8.63 8.80
CA ALA A 290 1.66 9.78 8.02
C ALA A 290 2.91 10.45 8.60
N GLY A 291 3.05 10.49 9.92
CA GLY A 291 4.14 11.20 10.59
C GLY A 291 5.45 10.42 10.64
N ALA A 292 6.56 11.16 10.84
CA ALA A 292 7.85 10.60 11.17
C ALA A 292 7.78 9.84 12.51
N SER A 293 8.40 8.67 12.58
CA SER A 293 8.52 7.86 13.79
C SER A 293 9.96 7.40 13.98
N SER A 294 10.35 7.13 15.23
CA SER A 294 11.68 6.57 15.52
C SER A 294 11.91 5.24 14.82
N THR A 295 10.87 4.40 14.70
CA THR A 295 10.97 3.13 13.98
C THR A 295 11.25 3.32 12.49
N ARG A 296 10.68 4.35 11.86
CA ARG A 296 10.92 4.66 10.45
C ARG A 296 12.37 5.08 10.25
N VAL A 297 12.87 5.98 11.10
CA VAL A 297 14.27 6.44 11.04
C VAL A 297 15.23 5.27 11.16
N ILE A 298 15.04 4.39 12.15
CA ILE A 298 15.89 3.21 12.33
C ILE A 298 15.88 2.30 11.10
N VAL A 299 14.71 2.10 10.47
CA VAL A 299 14.61 1.29 9.25
C VAL A 299 15.34 1.94 8.08
N TYR A 300 15.17 3.25 7.89
CA TYR A 300 15.81 3.99 6.80
C TYR A 300 17.34 4.05 6.98
N GLU A 301 17.82 4.21 8.21
CA GLU A 301 19.24 4.09 8.54
C GLU A 301 19.78 2.68 8.23
N ALA A 302 19.06 1.62 8.61
CA ALA A 302 19.51 0.24 8.36
C ALA A 302 19.65 -0.08 6.86
N ILE A 303 18.65 0.29 6.05
CA ILE A 303 18.73 0.08 4.60
C ILE A 303 19.78 0.99 3.95
N ALA A 304 19.87 2.26 4.37
CA ALA A 304 20.87 3.19 3.85
C ALA A 304 22.30 2.67 4.12
N ALA A 305 22.56 2.14 5.32
CA ALA A 305 23.87 1.62 5.69
C ALA A 305 24.30 0.43 4.82
N ASP A 306 23.39 -0.52 4.56
CA ASP A 306 23.69 -1.68 3.69
C ASP A 306 23.87 -1.25 2.23
N LEU A 307 22.95 -0.45 1.69
CA LEU A 307 22.96 -0.11 0.26
C LEU A 307 24.04 0.92 -0.12
N ALA A 308 24.36 1.88 0.77
CA ALA A 308 25.46 2.83 0.55
C ALA A 308 26.82 2.11 0.47
N GLY A 309 27.05 1.14 1.35
CA GLY A 309 28.27 0.32 1.32
C GLY A 309 28.43 -0.42 -0.01
N ARG A 310 27.36 -1.11 -0.44
CA ARG A 310 27.37 -1.91 -1.67
C ARG A 310 27.56 -1.09 -2.94
N VAL A 311 26.84 0.03 -3.08
CA VAL A 311 26.95 0.86 -4.29
C VAL A 311 28.32 1.50 -4.41
N VAL A 312 28.91 1.97 -3.30
CA VAL A 312 30.25 2.55 -3.33
C VAL A 312 31.30 1.51 -3.68
N ASP A 313 31.22 0.30 -3.09
CA ASP A 313 32.12 -0.80 -3.44
C ASP A 313 32.00 -1.20 -4.92
N ALA A 314 30.76 -1.26 -5.43
CA ALA A 314 30.50 -1.59 -6.83
C ALA A 314 30.98 -0.50 -7.80
N ASP A 315 30.76 0.77 -7.48
CA ASP A 315 31.14 1.89 -8.34
C ASP A 315 32.65 2.07 -8.41
N LEU A 316 33.36 1.95 -7.28
CA LEU A 316 34.82 2.11 -7.24
C LEU A 316 35.59 0.91 -7.79
N ALA A 317 34.98 -0.29 -7.81
CA ALA A 317 35.58 -1.49 -8.40
C ALA A 317 35.17 -1.73 -9.87
N GLY A 318 34.08 -1.10 -10.31
CA GLY A 318 33.39 -1.41 -11.56
C GLY A 318 33.72 -0.46 -12.72
N SER A 319 33.27 -0.83 -13.92
CA SER A 319 33.39 0.01 -15.14
C SER A 319 32.10 0.75 -15.50
N ALA A 320 31.04 0.59 -14.71
CA ALA A 320 29.73 1.23 -14.92
C ALA A 320 29.19 1.80 -13.60
N PRO A 321 29.88 2.82 -13.03
CA PRO A 321 29.45 3.43 -11.78
C PRO A 321 28.08 4.10 -11.91
N ARG A 322 27.27 4.02 -10.85
CA ARG A 322 25.92 4.62 -10.77
C ARG A 322 25.93 5.98 -10.08
N LEU A 323 26.62 6.09 -8.96
CA LEU A 323 26.69 7.29 -8.13
C LEU A 323 28.06 7.96 -8.21
N LEU A 324 29.14 7.19 -8.05
CA LEU A 324 30.51 7.72 -8.07
C LEU A 324 31.10 7.70 -9.49
N THR A 325 30.61 8.60 -10.34
CA THR A 325 30.95 8.64 -11.77
C THR A 325 32.16 9.52 -12.13
N LEU A 326 32.63 10.35 -11.21
CA LEU A 326 33.68 11.35 -11.44
C LEU A 326 34.98 11.08 -10.66
N VAL A 327 34.98 10.05 -9.80
CA VAL A 327 36.06 9.76 -8.85
C VAL A 327 36.41 8.28 -8.89
N GLU A 328 37.66 7.99 -8.54
CA GLU A 328 38.20 6.64 -8.33
C GLU A 328 38.56 6.45 -6.85
N SER A 329 38.94 5.22 -6.47
CA SER A 329 39.17 4.85 -5.05
C SER A 329 40.28 5.64 -4.35
N ASP A 330 41.19 6.24 -5.12
CA ASP A 330 42.33 7.03 -4.64
C ASP A 330 42.19 8.55 -4.92
N THR A 331 41.04 8.97 -5.45
CA THR A 331 40.79 10.38 -5.76
C THR A 331 40.69 11.21 -4.48
N THR A 332 41.62 12.15 -4.32
CA THR A 332 41.68 13.10 -3.19
C THR A 332 41.74 14.57 -3.62
N ASP A 333 41.72 14.84 -4.93
CA ASP A 333 41.64 16.20 -5.48
C ASP A 333 40.31 16.85 -5.09
N GLU A 334 40.39 17.91 -4.28
CA GLU A 334 39.24 18.67 -3.80
C GLU A 334 38.30 19.11 -4.93
N ALA A 335 38.82 19.56 -6.08
CA ALA A 335 37.96 20.03 -7.16
C ALA A 335 37.09 18.90 -7.75
N LEU A 336 37.66 17.71 -7.90
CA LEU A 336 36.94 16.52 -8.39
C LEU A 336 35.97 15.98 -7.34
N VAL A 337 36.39 15.90 -6.06
CA VAL A 337 35.51 15.45 -4.98
C VAL A 337 34.30 16.37 -4.86
N ARG A 338 34.50 17.70 -4.86
CA ARG A 338 33.40 18.67 -4.79
C ARG A 338 32.47 18.58 -5.99
N SER A 339 33.01 18.32 -7.18
CA SER A 339 32.19 18.06 -8.37
C SER A 339 31.35 16.79 -8.23
N GLN A 340 31.92 15.73 -7.67
CA GLN A 340 31.20 14.50 -7.35
C GLN A 340 30.13 14.71 -6.27
N LEU A 341 30.40 15.48 -5.23
CA LEU A 341 29.42 15.83 -4.19
C LEU A 341 28.24 16.61 -4.78
N SER A 342 28.51 17.59 -5.64
CA SER A 342 27.48 18.32 -6.40
C SER A 342 26.59 17.37 -7.22
N ALA A 343 27.18 16.38 -7.89
CA ALA A 343 26.43 15.37 -8.63
C ALA A 343 25.58 14.45 -7.72
N LEU A 344 26.09 14.07 -6.54
CA LEU A 344 25.35 13.27 -5.57
C LEU A 344 24.16 14.03 -4.97
N HIS A 345 24.34 15.31 -4.63
CA HIS A 345 23.25 16.18 -4.15
C HIS A 345 22.09 16.24 -5.17
N LEU A 346 22.41 16.43 -6.45
CA LEU A 346 21.38 16.43 -7.50
C LEU A 346 20.70 15.06 -7.65
N THR A 347 21.49 13.99 -7.63
CA THR A 347 20.99 12.65 -7.95
C THR A 347 20.19 12.03 -6.80
N ILE A 348 20.65 12.23 -5.55
CA ILE A 348 20.06 11.64 -4.35
C ILE A 348 19.00 12.56 -3.74
N LEU A 349 19.30 13.85 -3.59
CA LEU A 349 18.43 14.82 -2.91
C LEU A 349 17.58 15.65 -3.89
N GLY A 350 17.83 15.56 -5.19
CA GLY A 350 17.18 16.42 -6.18
C GLY A 350 17.65 17.88 -6.12
N GLU A 351 18.72 18.17 -5.38
CA GLU A 351 19.19 19.53 -5.10
C GLU A 351 20.29 19.96 -6.08
N ARG A 352 20.09 21.10 -6.75
CA ARG A 352 21.11 21.69 -7.60
C ARG A 352 22.03 22.59 -6.76
N ALA A 353 23.16 22.05 -6.34
CA ALA A 353 24.19 22.76 -5.61
C ALA A 353 25.45 22.94 -6.47
N ALA A 354 26.00 24.15 -6.57
CA ALA A 354 27.25 24.39 -7.27
C ALA A 354 28.44 23.83 -6.46
N PRO A 355 29.54 23.37 -7.10
CA PRO A 355 30.69 22.83 -6.37
C PRO A 355 31.31 23.77 -5.34
N ASP A 356 31.13 25.09 -5.47
CA ASP A 356 31.62 26.16 -4.57
C ASP A 356 30.54 26.72 -3.64
N SER A 357 29.39 26.06 -3.54
CA SER A 357 28.30 26.47 -2.64
C SER A 357 28.51 26.01 -1.19
N GLU A 358 27.86 26.71 -0.26
CA GLU A 358 27.95 26.46 1.19
C GLU A 358 27.51 25.03 1.58
N VAL A 359 26.45 24.50 0.97
CA VAL A 359 26.00 23.11 1.23
C VAL A 359 27.04 22.06 0.79
N ILE A 360 27.79 22.36 -0.29
CA ILE A 360 28.89 21.50 -0.73
C ILE A 360 30.12 21.69 0.16
N ASP A 361 30.37 22.88 0.71
CA ASP A 361 31.42 23.08 1.73
C ASP A 361 31.20 22.17 2.96
N GLU A 362 29.97 22.10 3.46
CA GLU A 362 29.63 21.24 4.60
C GLU A 362 29.83 19.75 4.27
N THR A 363 29.33 19.32 3.11
CA THR A 363 29.46 17.91 2.68
C THR A 363 30.92 17.53 2.40
N TRP A 364 31.69 18.46 1.84
CA TRP A 364 33.14 18.31 1.63
C TRP A 364 33.89 18.20 2.95
N ALA A 365 33.61 19.09 3.91
CA ALA A 365 34.23 19.06 5.23
C ALA A 365 33.96 17.72 5.94
N PHE A 366 32.74 17.19 5.82
CA PHE A 366 32.40 15.86 6.31
C PHE A 366 33.21 14.76 5.61
N TRP A 367 33.20 14.72 4.26
CA TRP A 367 33.96 13.71 3.50
C TRP A 367 35.46 13.76 3.82
N GLN A 368 36.05 14.96 3.87
CA GLN A 368 37.46 15.17 4.16
C GLN A 368 37.81 14.69 5.57
N ALA A 369 37.02 15.04 6.58
CA ALA A 369 37.24 14.60 7.96
C ALA A 369 37.21 13.07 8.07
N GLU A 370 36.30 12.41 7.37
CA GLU A 370 36.21 10.95 7.35
C GLU A 370 37.36 10.29 6.56
N ALA A 371 37.79 10.90 5.44
CA ALA A 371 38.92 10.42 4.65
C ALA A 371 40.23 10.51 5.45
N ASP A 372 40.45 11.61 6.18
CA ASP A 372 41.61 11.80 7.06
C ASP A 372 41.63 10.81 8.22
N ARG A 373 40.46 10.45 8.74
CA ARG A 373 40.31 9.49 9.85
C ARG A 373 40.44 8.04 9.40
N THR A 374 40.09 7.74 8.14
CA THR A 374 39.97 6.37 7.61
C THR A 374 40.69 6.24 6.28
N ASP A 375 39.94 6.22 5.18
CA ASP A 375 40.39 6.18 3.80
C ASP A 375 39.28 6.76 2.89
N ALA A 376 39.62 7.08 1.65
CA ALA A 376 38.68 7.69 0.70
C ALA A 376 37.45 6.80 0.39
N THR A 377 37.61 5.48 0.37
CA THR A 377 36.51 4.55 0.11
C THR A 377 35.52 4.54 1.27
N THR A 378 36.03 4.45 2.50
CA THR A 378 35.22 4.52 3.72
C THR A 378 34.53 5.88 3.85
N ALA A 379 35.23 6.99 3.52
CA ALA A 379 34.63 8.32 3.47
C ALA A 379 33.45 8.39 2.50
N TRP A 380 33.59 7.84 1.28
CA TRP A 380 32.49 7.79 0.32
C TRP A 380 31.29 6.98 0.81
N LYS A 381 31.52 5.83 1.47
CA LYS A 381 30.43 5.03 2.08
C LYS A 381 29.66 5.85 3.12
N LEU A 382 30.37 6.57 3.98
CA LEU A 382 29.77 7.41 5.01
C LEU A 382 29.03 8.61 4.42
N THR A 383 29.57 9.23 3.36
CA THR A 383 28.90 10.35 2.67
C THR A 383 27.63 9.89 1.95
N VAL A 384 27.67 8.79 1.21
CA VAL A 384 26.46 8.26 0.54
C VAL A 384 25.43 7.80 1.57
N TYR A 385 25.87 7.17 2.67
CA TYR A 385 24.99 6.84 3.80
C TYR A 385 24.31 8.10 4.36
N ALA A 386 25.08 9.15 4.66
CA ALA A 386 24.55 10.40 5.19
C ALA A 386 23.50 11.00 4.26
N LEU A 387 23.78 11.08 2.95
CA LEU A 387 22.82 11.57 1.94
C LEU A 387 21.57 10.67 1.84
N PHE A 388 21.71 9.34 1.97
CA PHE A 388 20.56 8.43 1.98
C PHE A 388 19.65 8.59 3.20
N THR A 389 20.23 9.01 4.34
CA THR A 389 19.50 9.26 5.59
C THR A 389 19.01 10.70 5.73
N ASP A 390 19.45 11.61 4.85
CA ASP A 390 19.06 13.02 4.89
C ASP A 390 17.53 13.16 4.85
N PRO A 391 16.91 13.94 5.75
CA PRO A 391 15.47 14.15 5.75
C PRO A 391 14.92 14.62 4.40
N THR A 392 15.68 15.40 3.63
CA THR A 392 15.31 15.87 2.29
C THR A 392 15.09 14.73 1.30
N MET A 393 15.70 13.57 1.52
CA MET A 393 15.50 12.41 0.65
C MET A 393 14.12 11.79 0.87
N TRP A 394 13.56 11.84 2.08
CA TRP A 394 12.35 11.10 2.44
C TRP A 394 11.22 11.95 3.03
N LEU A 395 11.41 13.28 3.11
CA LEU A 395 10.40 14.30 3.40
C LEU A 395 10.35 15.27 2.22
N TYR A 396 9.15 15.57 1.71
CA TYR A 396 8.97 16.50 0.59
C TYR A 396 7.68 17.28 0.70
#